data_AF-A0A1F8B4C6-F1
#
_entry.id   AF-A0A1F8B4C6-F1
#
_cell.length_a   1.000
_cell.length_b   1.000
_cell.length_c   1.000
_cell.angle_alpha   90.00
_cell.angle_beta   90.00
_cell.angle_gamma   90.00
#
_symmetry.space_group_name_H-M   'P 1'
#
loop_
_entity.id
_entity.type
_entity.pdbx_description
1 polymer ?
#
loop_
_entity_poly.entity_id
_entity_poly.type
_entity_poly.pdbx_seq_one_letter_code
_entity_poly.pdbx_strand_id
1 'polypeptide(L)'
;METNQTTQPTKDNSTLKKSSSKLLIPFILAIVFAILGISAFVALFVKNSNLSSEYEDQKKVLEATTEKYDELEKELIFYKTGDLAKELEIVNLKLGNTQKELDETKDTLTNTEDKLTDLRGKVEDVPKIVSVLSLMYGTAAKPPPECYNEADKAKISQELNLIGDTSWRQLWNEFISNTTSSNCSNSPELLQKALDHGYQKILDIVE
;
A
#
# COMPACT_ATOMS: atom_id res chain seq x y z
N MET A 1 106.24 122.75 26.98
CA MET A 1 105.13 123.72 27.09
C MET A 1 103.95 123.09 26.38
N GLU A 2 102.75 122.92 26.90
CA GLU A 2 102.17 122.99 28.24
C GLU A 2 100.75 122.39 28.09
N THR A 3 100.23 121.87 29.19
CA THR A 3 98.92 121.28 29.49
C THR A 3 97.67 121.94 28.86
N ASN A 4 96.63 121.14 28.56
CA ASN A 4 95.42 121.05 29.41
C ASN A 4 94.35 120.05 28.91
N GLN A 5 93.82 119.29 29.87
CA GLN A 5 92.60 118.48 29.83
C GLN A 5 91.37 119.33 30.16
N THR A 6 90.18 118.90 29.72
CA THR A 6 88.89 119.10 30.42
C THR A 6 87.89 117.97 30.02
N THR A 7 87.66 117.04 30.96
CA THR A 7 86.38 116.50 31.53
C THR A 7 85.03 116.75 30.83
N GLN A 8 83.92 115.97 30.88
CA GLN A 8 83.39 114.66 31.37
C GLN A 8 81.85 114.65 30.97
N PRO A 9 80.88 113.76 31.36
CA PRO A 9 80.81 112.33 31.71
C PRO A 9 79.50 111.54 31.29
N THR A 10 79.47 110.23 31.65
CA THR A 10 78.37 109.38 32.20
C THR A 10 77.52 108.42 31.33
N LYS A 11 77.49 107.17 31.82
CA LYS A 11 76.72 105.95 31.48
C LYS A 11 75.21 106.09 31.76
N ASP A 12 74.37 105.25 31.14
CA ASP A 12 73.64 104.22 31.90
C ASP A 12 73.06 103.06 31.06
N ASN A 13 72.96 101.90 31.72
CA ASN A 13 72.48 100.59 31.27
C ASN A 13 70.95 100.55 31.06
N SER A 14 70.46 99.69 30.15
CA SER A 14 69.43 98.70 30.50
C SER A 14 69.20 97.62 29.44
N THR A 15 69.08 96.41 29.98
CA THR A 15 68.97 95.07 29.43
C THR A 15 67.59 94.79 28.81
N LEU A 16 67.51 94.00 27.72
CA LEU A 16 66.31 93.20 27.45
C LEU A 16 66.66 91.82 26.87
N LYS A 17 66.64 90.81 27.76
CA LYS A 17 66.62 89.37 27.44
C LYS A 17 65.34 89.05 26.65
N LYS A 18 65.46 88.56 25.41
CA LYS A 18 64.33 88.01 24.64
C LYS A 18 64.17 86.52 24.99
N SER A 19 63.07 86.19 25.66
CA SER A 19 62.71 84.84 26.10
C SER A 19 62.11 84.01 24.94
N SER A 20 62.70 82.87 24.61
CA SER A 20 62.34 81.94 23.53
C SER A 20 61.38 80.80 23.97
N SER A 21 60.77 80.88 25.16
CA SER A 21 59.97 79.77 25.73
C SER A 21 58.49 79.76 25.36
N LYS A 22 57.94 80.81 24.75
CA LYS A 22 56.47 80.96 24.57
C LYS A 22 55.87 80.28 23.32
N LEU A 23 56.69 79.89 22.34
CA LEU A 23 56.25 79.24 21.09
C LEU A 23 56.45 77.72 21.08
N LEU A 24 57.26 77.17 21.99
CA LEU A 24 57.57 75.75 22.05
C LEU A 24 56.39 74.92 22.61
N ILE A 25 55.70 75.45 23.63
CA ILE A 25 54.57 74.78 24.29
C ILE A 25 53.40 74.50 23.32
N PRO A 26 52.88 75.47 22.54
CA PRO A 26 51.79 75.20 21.60
C PRO A 26 52.21 74.26 20.46
N PHE A 27 53.48 74.31 20.04
CA PHE A 27 54.00 73.43 18.99
C PHE A 27 54.13 71.97 19.46
N ILE A 28 54.62 71.76 20.69
CA ILE A 28 54.67 70.42 21.31
C ILE A 28 53.27 69.86 21.52
N LEU A 29 52.32 70.68 21.99
CA LEU A 29 50.91 70.27 22.11
C LEU A 29 50.31 69.85 20.76
N ALA A 30 50.53 70.61 19.69
CA ALA A 30 50.05 70.26 18.36
C ALA A 30 50.64 68.93 17.85
N ILE A 31 51.92 68.67 18.10
CA ILE A 31 52.56 67.40 17.76
C ILE A 31 51.95 66.24 18.55
N VAL A 32 51.73 66.41 19.86
CA VAL A 32 51.12 65.37 20.69
C VAL A 32 49.70 65.06 20.22
N PHE A 33 48.90 66.09 19.90
CA PHE A 33 47.56 65.89 19.32
C PHE A 33 47.60 65.23 17.95
N ALA A 34 48.57 65.56 17.10
CA ALA A 34 48.74 64.92 15.80
C ALA A 34 49.11 63.44 15.94
N ILE A 35 50.03 63.08 16.84
CA ILE A 35 50.43 61.70 17.10
C ILE A 35 49.25 60.89 17.68
N LEU A 36 48.48 61.47 18.62
CA LEU A 36 47.27 60.86 19.16
C LEU A 36 46.18 60.69 18.10
N GLY A 37 46.03 61.66 17.21
CA GLY A 37 45.09 61.59 16.08
C GLY A 37 45.46 60.48 15.09
N ILE A 38 46.74 60.37 14.73
CA ILE A 38 47.23 59.33 13.82
C ILE A 38 47.08 57.94 14.44
N SER A 39 47.42 57.77 15.72
CA SER A 39 47.32 56.47 16.39
C SER A 39 45.87 56.00 16.53
N ALA A 40 44.95 56.91 16.88
CA ALA A 40 43.52 56.62 16.92
C ALA A 40 42.97 56.26 15.53
N PHE A 41 43.41 56.97 14.49
CA PHE A 41 43.00 56.70 13.11
C PHE A 41 43.49 55.33 12.62
N VAL A 42 44.74 54.96 12.90
CA VAL A 42 45.28 53.64 12.56
C VAL A 42 44.55 52.52 13.31
N ALA A 43 44.26 52.71 14.61
CA ALA A 43 43.50 51.73 15.38
C ALA A 43 42.07 51.52 14.82
N LEU A 44 41.39 52.60 14.42
CA LEU A 44 40.08 52.52 13.77
C LEU A 44 40.16 51.87 12.38
N PHE A 45 41.19 52.17 11.59
CA PHE A 45 41.38 51.59 10.27
C PHE A 45 41.61 50.08 10.33
N VAL A 46 42.48 49.60 11.24
CA VAL A 46 42.74 48.17 11.45
C VAL A 46 41.49 47.45 11.97
N LYS A 47 40.73 48.08 12.87
CA LYS A 47 39.47 47.51 13.35
C LYS A 47 38.45 47.40 12.22
N ASN A 48 38.37 48.41 11.35
CA ASN A 48 37.46 48.41 10.21
C ASN A 48 37.85 47.39 9.13
N SER A 49 39.16 47.18 8.88
CA SER A 49 39.62 46.14 7.95
C SER A 49 39.32 44.73 8.47
N ASN A 50 39.46 44.50 9.78
CA ASN A 50 39.12 43.21 10.39
C ASN A 50 37.60 42.95 10.34
N LEU A 51 36.77 43.97 10.63
CA LEU A 51 35.31 43.88 10.48
C LEU A 51 34.90 43.62 9.03
N SER A 52 35.55 44.25 8.06
CA SER A 52 35.29 44.03 6.64
C SER A 52 35.68 42.61 6.19
N SER A 53 36.79 42.07 6.70
CA SER A 53 37.22 40.69 6.45
C SER A 53 36.22 39.69 7.03
N GLU A 54 35.83 39.88 8.29
CA GLU A 54 34.88 39.00 8.98
C GLU A 54 33.49 39.05 8.33
N TYR A 55 33.08 40.20 7.81
CA TYR A 55 31.85 40.35 7.03
C TYR A 55 31.90 39.56 5.71
N GLU A 56 33.00 39.64 4.95
CA GLU A 56 33.15 38.87 3.71
C GLU A 56 33.23 37.36 3.96
N ASP A 57 33.87 36.92 5.05
CA ASP A 57 33.90 35.52 5.43
C ASP A 57 32.51 35.02 5.84
N GLN A 58 31.75 35.79 6.63
CA GLN A 58 30.37 35.45 6.98
C GLN A 58 29.45 35.45 5.75
N LYS A 59 29.65 36.38 4.81
CA LYS A 59 28.90 36.42 3.55
C LYS A 59 29.13 35.16 2.73
N LYS A 60 30.37 34.70 2.59
CA LYS A 60 30.67 33.42 1.91
C LYS A 60 30.06 32.21 2.61
N VAL A 61 30.09 32.18 3.93
CA VAL A 61 29.43 31.12 4.72
C VAL A 61 27.92 31.14 4.48
N LEU A 62 27.30 32.33 4.45
CA LEU A 62 25.88 32.48 4.19
C LEU A 62 25.52 32.04 2.76
N GLU A 63 26.29 32.45 1.75
CA GLU A 63 26.11 32.03 0.35
C GLU A 63 26.21 30.50 0.22
N ALA A 64 27.27 29.89 0.78
CA ALA A 64 27.45 28.43 0.74
C ALA A 64 26.35 27.67 1.50
N THR A 65 25.82 28.25 2.59
CA THR A 65 24.72 27.63 3.34
C THR A 65 23.40 27.75 2.58
N THR A 66 23.19 28.86 1.88
CA THR A 66 21.99 29.07 1.05
C THR A 66 21.99 28.12 -0.15
N GLU A 67 23.13 27.95 -0.82
CA GLU A 67 23.26 26.96 -1.91
C GLU A 67 22.98 25.52 -1.45
N LYS A 68 23.49 25.13 -0.28
CA LYS A 68 23.19 23.81 0.30
C LYS A 68 21.71 23.63 0.62
N TYR A 69 21.05 24.69 1.07
CA TYR A 69 19.62 24.63 1.37
C TYR A 69 18.80 24.45 0.10
N ASP A 70 19.12 25.21 -0.96
CA ASP A 70 18.49 25.08 -2.28
C ASP A 70 18.70 23.70 -2.90
N GLU A 71 19.89 23.11 -2.73
CA GLU A 71 20.19 21.76 -3.21
C GLU A 71 19.36 20.70 -2.46
N LEU A 72 19.28 20.82 -1.13
CA LEU A 72 18.46 19.93 -0.30
C LEU A 72 16.97 20.06 -0.62
N GLU A 73 16.47 21.28 -0.88
CA GLU A 73 15.08 21.52 -1.25
C GLU A 73 14.75 20.86 -2.61
N LYS A 74 15.64 20.97 -3.60
CA LYS A 74 15.49 20.29 -4.90
C LYS A 74 15.49 18.77 -4.73
N GLU A 75 16.40 18.22 -3.92
CA GLU A 75 16.50 16.79 -3.66
C GLU A 75 15.24 16.26 -2.95
N LEU A 76 14.70 17.03 -2.00
CA LEU A 76 13.45 16.72 -1.30
C LEU A 76 12.24 16.74 -2.26
N ILE A 77 12.17 17.74 -3.15
CA ILE A 77 11.12 17.81 -4.17
C ILE A 77 11.20 16.59 -5.08
N PHE A 78 12.39 16.24 -5.56
CA PHE A 78 12.61 15.08 -6.43
C PHE A 78 12.20 13.77 -5.76
N TYR A 79 12.61 13.54 -4.52
CA TYR A 79 12.25 12.33 -3.78
C TYR A 79 10.73 12.24 -3.55
N LYS A 80 10.11 13.35 -3.11
CA LYS A 80 8.68 13.40 -2.81
C LYS A 80 7.79 13.25 -4.05
N THR A 81 8.22 13.77 -5.21
CA THR A 81 7.43 13.72 -6.44
C THR A 81 7.78 12.56 -7.36
N GLY A 82 9.02 12.08 -7.36
CA GLY A 82 9.48 11.01 -8.23
C GLY A 82 9.28 9.64 -7.61
N ASP A 83 9.96 9.36 -6.50
CA ASP A 83 9.98 8.02 -5.92
C ASP A 83 8.69 7.70 -5.17
N LEU A 84 8.18 8.66 -4.38
CA LEU A 84 6.91 8.47 -3.67
C LEU A 84 5.71 8.27 -4.63
N ALA A 85 5.69 8.98 -5.76
CA ALA A 85 4.63 8.83 -6.75
C ALA A 85 4.70 7.47 -7.45
N LYS A 86 5.91 6.98 -7.78
CA LYS A 86 6.12 5.64 -8.35
C LYS A 86 5.73 4.55 -7.35
N GLU A 87 6.12 4.68 -6.09
CA GLU A 87 5.72 3.72 -5.05
C GLU A 87 4.20 3.69 -4.89
N LEU A 88 3.55 4.85 -4.88
CA LEU A 88 2.09 4.95 -4.83
C LEU A 88 1.43 4.29 -6.05
N GLU A 89 1.96 4.51 -7.25
CA GLU A 89 1.46 3.88 -8.48
C GLU A 89 1.62 2.35 -8.43
N ILE A 90 2.78 1.85 -8.00
CA ILE A 90 3.04 0.41 -7.84
C ILE A 90 2.06 -0.19 -6.82
N VAL A 91 1.82 0.49 -5.69
CA VAL A 91 0.86 0.03 -4.68
C VAL A 91 -0.56 0.01 -5.23
N ASN A 92 -0.98 1.04 -5.98
CA ASN A 92 -2.30 1.07 -6.62
C ASN A 92 -2.47 -0.05 -7.66
N LEU A 93 -1.44 -0.31 -8.47
CA LEU A 93 -1.46 -1.41 -9.44
C LEU A 93 -1.55 -2.77 -8.73
N LYS A 94 -0.77 -2.99 -7.67
CA LYS A 94 -0.85 -4.20 -6.85
C LYS A 94 -2.22 -4.36 -6.23
N LEU A 95 -2.78 -3.30 -5.66
CA LEU A 95 -4.10 -3.32 -5.03
C LEU A 95 -5.19 -3.65 -6.07
N GLY A 96 -5.13 -3.05 -7.26
CA GLY A 96 -6.06 -3.35 -8.36
C GLY A 96 -5.97 -4.80 -8.83
N ASN A 97 -4.76 -5.34 -8.96
CA ASN A 97 -4.55 -6.74 -9.33
C ASN A 97 -5.07 -7.69 -8.24
N THR A 98 -4.74 -7.43 -6.96
CA THR A 98 -5.24 -8.24 -5.85
C THR A 98 -6.76 -8.19 -5.74
N GLN A 99 -7.39 -7.03 -6.00
CA GLN A 99 -8.84 -6.92 -6.03
C GLN A 99 -9.45 -7.76 -7.15
N LYS A 100 -8.85 -7.73 -8.35
CA LYS A 100 -9.29 -8.56 -9.48
C LYS A 100 -9.17 -10.06 -9.17
N GLU A 101 -8.04 -10.50 -8.62
CA GLU A 101 -7.84 -11.89 -8.21
C GLU A 101 -8.85 -12.32 -7.13
N LEU A 102 -9.17 -11.42 -6.19
CA LEU A 102 -10.17 -11.66 -5.16
C LEU A 102 -11.57 -11.84 -5.75
N ASP A 103 -11.95 -11.01 -6.71
CA ASP A 103 -13.24 -11.10 -7.40
C ASP A 103 -13.34 -12.38 -8.24
N GLU A 104 -12.29 -12.74 -8.99
CA GLU A 104 -12.22 -14.02 -9.72
C GLU A 104 -12.31 -15.25 -8.80
N THR A 105 -11.65 -15.18 -7.64
CA THR A 105 -11.70 -16.24 -6.62
C THR A 105 -13.09 -16.35 -6.03
N LYS A 106 -13.76 -15.23 -5.75
CA LYS A 106 -15.12 -15.19 -5.22
C LYS A 106 -16.13 -15.78 -6.20
N ASP A 107 -16.02 -15.45 -7.48
CA ASP A 107 -16.87 -16.02 -8.54
C ASP A 107 -16.64 -17.54 -8.68
N THR A 108 -15.38 -17.97 -8.62
CA THR A 108 -15.03 -19.39 -8.63
C THR A 108 -15.60 -20.13 -7.42
N LEU A 109 -15.53 -19.52 -6.23
CA LEU A 109 -16.08 -20.08 -4.99
C LEU A 109 -17.60 -20.22 -5.07
N THR A 110 -18.29 -19.18 -5.55
CA THR A 110 -19.76 -19.19 -5.71
C THR A 110 -20.18 -20.29 -6.68
N ASN A 111 -19.52 -20.39 -7.84
CA ASN A 111 -19.78 -21.46 -8.80
C ASN A 111 -19.52 -22.86 -8.22
N THR A 112 -18.53 -22.99 -7.35
CA THR A 112 -18.22 -24.26 -6.67
C THR A 112 -19.28 -24.61 -5.63
N GLU A 113 -19.76 -23.62 -4.88
CA GLU A 113 -20.84 -23.78 -3.89
C GLU A 113 -22.16 -24.20 -4.56
N ASP A 114 -22.51 -23.60 -5.69
CA ASP A 114 -23.69 -23.97 -6.47
C ASP A 114 -23.59 -25.42 -6.98
N LYS A 115 -22.43 -25.81 -7.52
CA LYS A 115 -22.17 -27.19 -7.96
C LYS A 115 -22.23 -28.19 -6.81
N LEU A 116 -21.68 -27.84 -5.64
CA LEU A 116 -21.77 -28.68 -4.45
C LEU A 116 -23.20 -28.82 -3.94
N THR A 117 -24.00 -27.75 -4.03
CA THR A 117 -25.41 -27.77 -3.64
C THR A 117 -26.23 -28.64 -4.58
N ASP A 118 -26.02 -28.54 -5.90
CA ASP A 118 -26.64 -29.42 -6.90
C ASP A 118 -26.23 -30.89 -6.68
N LEU A 119 -24.94 -31.15 -6.50
CA LEU A 119 -24.43 -32.50 -6.25
C LEU A 119 -25.01 -33.08 -4.96
N ARG A 120 -25.09 -32.28 -3.89
CA ARG A 120 -25.73 -32.71 -2.63
C ARG A 120 -27.19 -33.09 -2.85
N GLY A 121 -27.97 -32.28 -3.55
CA GLY A 121 -29.36 -32.58 -3.86
C GLY A 121 -29.51 -33.90 -4.63
N LYS A 122 -28.67 -34.12 -5.64
CA LYS A 122 -28.63 -35.37 -6.41
C LYS A 122 -28.26 -36.57 -5.55
N VAL A 123 -27.24 -36.45 -4.69
CA VAL A 123 -26.82 -37.53 -3.78
C VAL A 123 -27.90 -37.87 -2.74
N GLU A 124 -28.66 -36.89 -2.26
CA GLU A 124 -29.79 -37.11 -1.34
C GLU A 124 -30.92 -37.97 -1.96
N ASP A 125 -31.02 -38.03 -3.29
CA ASP A 125 -32.00 -38.87 -3.99
C ASP A 125 -31.52 -40.31 -4.22
N VAL A 126 -30.22 -40.59 -4.17
CA VAL A 126 -29.66 -41.94 -4.38
C VAL A 126 -30.28 -42.98 -3.43
N PRO A 127 -30.41 -42.75 -2.11
CA PRO A 127 -31.06 -43.71 -1.21
C PRO A 127 -32.50 -44.04 -1.61
N LYS A 128 -33.26 -43.06 -2.15
CA LYS A 128 -34.64 -43.28 -2.62
C LYS A 128 -34.65 -44.19 -3.85
N ILE A 129 -33.77 -43.89 -4.82
CA ILE A 129 -33.61 -44.70 -6.04
C ILE A 129 -33.22 -46.14 -5.69
N VAL A 130 -32.23 -46.31 -4.80
CA VAL A 130 -31.78 -47.63 -4.32
C VAL A 130 -32.90 -48.38 -3.59
N SER A 131 -33.70 -47.69 -2.78
CA SER A 131 -34.84 -48.29 -2.10
C SER A 131 -35.86 -48.87 -3.09
N VAL A 132 -36.18 -48.12 -4.14
CA VAL A 132 -37.09 -48.59 -5.20
C VAL A 132 -36.52 -49.78 -5.95
N LEU A 133 -35.25 -49.72 -6.36
CA LEU A 133 -34.57 -50.85 -7.01
C LEU A 133 -34.58 -52.09 -6.13
N SER A 134 -34.33 -51.93 -4.82
CA SER A 134 -34.36 -53.02 -3.85
C SER A 134 -35.76 -53.63 -3.71
N LEU A 135 -36.82 -52.81 -3.73
CA LEU A 135 -38.20 -53.31 -3.74
C LEU A 135 -38.53 -54.04 -5.04
N MET A 136 -38.16 -53.49 -6.21
CA MET A 136 -38.37 -54.16 -7.50
C MET A 136 -37.67 -55.52 -7.55
N TYR A 137 -36.41 -55.59 -7.13
CA TYR A 137 -35.65 -56.85 -7.10
C TYR A 137 -36.16 -57.82 -6.03
N GLY A 138 -36.43 -57.34 -4.82
CA GLY A 138 -36.91 -58.16 -3.71
C GLY A 138 -38.28 -58.77 -3.97
N THR A 139 -39.12 -58.11 -4.77
CA THR A 139 -40.43 -58.62 -5.18
C THR A 139 -40.34 -59.58 -6.37
N ALA A 140 -39.35 -59.40 -7.25
CA ALA A 140 -39.01 -60.33 -8.33
C ALA A 140 -38.47 -61.68 -7.80
N ALA A 141 -37.69 -61.64 -6.73
CA ALA A 141 -37.01 -62.80 -6.16
C ALA A 141 -37.94 -63.76 -5.39
N LYS A 142 -39.18 -63.33 -5.08
CA LYS A 142 -40.17 -64.18 -4.40
C LYS A 142 -40.70 -65.24 -5.36
N PRO A 143 -41.00 -66.48 -4.89
CA PRO A 143 -41.66 -67.47 -5.73
C PRO A 143 -43.13 -67.07 -5.99
N PRO A 144 -43.75 -67.53 -7.10
CA PRO A 144 -45.19 -67.41 -7.27
C PRO A 144 -45.91 -68.16 -6.13
N PRO A 145 -47.05 -67.65 -5.60
CA PRO A 145 -47.78 -66.46 -6.06
C PRO A 145 -47.38 -65.14 -5.38
N GLU A 146 -46.29 -65.12 -4.61
CA GLU A 146 -45.93 -63.99 -3.74
C GLU A 146 -45.16 -62.87 -4.43
N CYS A 147 -44.62 -63.15 -5.62
CA CYS A 147 -43.99 -62.15 -6.47
C CYS A 147 -45.00 -61.10 -6.95
N TYR A 148 -44.59 -59.82 -6.88
CA TYR A 148 -45.40 -58.68 -7.31
C TYR A 148 -46.86 -58.74 -6.82
N ASN A 149 -47.08 -59.03 -5.54
CA ASN A 149 -48.43 -58.90 -4.97
C ASN A 149 -48.93 -57.45 -5.06
N GLU A 150 -50.24 -57.23 -4.92
CA GLU A 150 -50.84 -55.90 -5.11
C GLU A 150 -50.31 -54.85 -4.14
N ALA A 151 -49.93 -55.24 -2.91
CA ALA A 151 -49.33 -54.31 -1.95
C ALA A 151 -47.94 -53.85 -2.40
N ASP A 152 -47.10 -54.77 -2.86
CA ASP A 152 -45.76 -54.50 -3.37
C ASP A 152 -45.82 -53.64 -4.65
N LYS A 153 -46.77 -53.94 -5.56
CA LYS A 153 -47.03 -53.13 -6.76
C LYS A 153 -47.42 -51.69 -6.42
N ALA A 154 -48.36 -51.53 -5.49
CA ALA A 154 -48.82 -50.21 -5.05
C ALA A 154 -47.68 -49.43 -4.39
N LYS A 155 -46.88 -50.09 -3.54
CA LYS A 155 -45.73 -49.48 -2.88
C LYS A 155 -44.68 -48.98 -3.86
N ILE A 156 -44.26 -49.83 -4.81
CA ILE A 156 -43.28 -49.42 -5.84
C ILE A 156 -43.82 -48.26 -6.68
N SER A 157 -45.10 -48.31 -7.07
CA SER A 157 -45.75 -47.23 -7.82
C SER A 157 -45.82 -45.92 -7.03
N GLN A 158 -46.06 -45.99 -5.72
CA GLN A 158 -46.06 -44.83 -4.83
C GLN A 158 -44.66 -44.22 -4.73
N GLU A 159 -43.63 -45.02 -4.51
CA GLU A 159 -42.25 -44.52 -4.44
C GLU A 159 -41.80 -43.90 -5.76
N LEU A 160 -42.15 -44.51 -6.91
CA LEU A 160 -41.90 -43.92 -8.23
C LEU A 160 -42.66 -42.60 -8.44
N ASN A 161 -43.87 -42.45 -7.88
CA ASN A 161 -44.60 -41.19 -7.90
C ASN A 161 -43.90 -40.12 -7.07
N LEU A 162 -43.35 -40.48 -5.90
CA LEU A 162 -42.61 -39.56 -5.01
C LEU A 162 -41.29 -39.10 -5.64
N ILE A 163 -40.62 -39.97 -6.39
CA ILE A 163 -39.42 -39.62 -7.17
C ILE A 163 -39.76 -38.68 -8.33
N GLY A 164 -40.99 -38.73 -8.85
CA GLY A 164 -41.45 -37.84 -9.91
C GLY A 164 -40.97 -38.23 -11.32
N ASP A 165 -40.20 -39.30 -11.48
CA ASP A 165 -39.71 -39.76 -12.78
C ASP A 165 -40.83 -40.46 -13.56
N THR A 166 -41.36 -39.77 -14.57
CA THR A 166 -42.44 -40.28 -15.42
C THR A 166 -41.99 -41.41 -16.33
N SER A 167 -40.74 -41.39 -16.80
CA SER A 167 -40.20 -42.41 -17.70
C SER A 167 -40.00 -43.72 -16.95
N TRP A 168 -39.42 -43.66 -15.74
CA TRP A 168 -39.24 -44.84 -14.91
C TRP A 168 -40.58 -45.48 -14.54
N ARG A 169 -41.58 -44.65 -14.22
CA ARG A 169 -42.94 -45.07 -13.93
C ARG A 169 -43.63 -45.72 -15.12
N GLN A 170 -43.43 -45.23 -16.33
CA GLN A 170 -43.96 -45.85 -17.55
C GLN A 170 -43.38 -47.24 -17.77
N LEU A 171 -42.06 -47.40 -17.63
CA LEU A 171 -41.39 -48.71 -17.74
C LEU A 171 -41.93 -49.70 -16.69
N TRP A 172 -42.11 -49.24 -15.45
CA TRP A 172 -42.71 -50.04 -14.38
C TRP A 172 -44.15 -50.46 -14.69
N ASN A 173 -44.98 -49.52 -15.17
CA ASN A 173 -46.37 -49.79 -15.53
C ASN A 173 -46.48 -50.77 -16.71
N GLU A 174 -45.60 -50.66 -17.69
CA GLU A 174 -45.51 -51.60 -18.82
C GLU A 174 -45.18 -53.00 -18.34
N PHE A 175 -44.19 -53.14 -17.45
CA PHE A 175 -43.84 -54.42 -16.83
C PHE A 175 -45.00 -55.02 -16.02
N ILE A 176 -45.63 -54.24 -15.13
CA ILE A 176 -46.72 -54.73 -14.27
C ILE A 176 -47.97 -55.11 -15.08
N SER A 177 -48.26 -54.40 -16.17
CA SER A 177 -49.37 -54.75 -17.07
C SER A 177 -49.19 -56.12 -17.75
N ASN A 178 -47.95 -56.59 -17.85
CA ASN A 178 -47.57 -57.89 -18.42
C ASN A 178 -47.25 -58.95 -17.35
N THR A 179 -47.48 -58.65 -16.07
CA THR A 179 -47.06 -59.50 -14.94
C THR A 179 -48.24 -59.89 -14.06
N THR A 180 -48.42 -61.20 -13.86
CA THR A 180 -49.40 -61.73 -12.89
C THR A 180 -48.68 -62.38 -11.71
N SER A 181 -49.29 -62.33 -10.53
CA SER A 181 -48.74 -62.95 -9.32
C SER A 181 -48.58 -64.47 -9.48
N SER A 182 -49.43 -65.12 -10.28
CA SER A 182 -49.39 -66.57 -10.53
C SER A 182 -48.19 -67.06 -11.36
N ASN A 183 -47.50 -66.19 -12.10
CA ASN A 183 -46.41 -66.60 -13.00
C ASN A 183 -45.15 -65.71 -12.95
N CYS A 184 -45.07 -64.74 -12.04
CA CYS A 184 -43.94 -63.83 -11.84
C CYS A 184 -43.38 -63.17 -13.11
N SER A 185 -44.26 -62.86 -14.06
CA SER A 185 -44.00 -62.22 -15.36
C SER A 185 -43.61 -63.16 -16.49
N ASN A 186 -44.25 -62.95 -17.65
CA ASN A 186 -43.83 -63.56 -18.91
C ASN A 186 -42.77 -62.73 -19.65
N SER A 187 -42.38 -61.56 -19.11
CA SER A 187 -41.57 -60.55 -19.81
C SER A 187 -40.43 -60.02 -18.94
N PRO A 188 -39.42 -60.88 -18.63
CA PRO A 188 -38.26 -60.48 -17.82
C PRO A 188 -37.47 -59.31 -18.44
N GLU A 189 -37.51 -59.14 -19.77
CA GLU A 189 -36.89 -57.99 -20.42
C GLU A 189 -37.47 -56.63 -20.01
N LEU A 190 -38.77 -56.56 -19.68
CA LEU A 190 -39.42 -55.32 -19.27
C LEU A 190 -39.02 -54.93 -17.84
N LEU A 191 -38.86 -55.93 -16.96
CA LEU A 191 -38.28 -55.71 -15.64
C LEU A 191 -36.86 -55.18 -15.75
N GLN A 192 -36.04 -55.81 -16.60
CA GLN A 192 -34.66 -55.40 -16.80
C GLN A 192 -34.58 -53.94 -17.27
N LYS A 193 -35.42 -53.52 -18.23
CA LYS A 193 -35.49 -52.11 -18.65
C LYS A 193 -35.82 -51.16 -17.50
N ALA A 194 -36.77 -51.51 -16.64
CA ALA A 194 -37.14 -50.69 -15.49
C ALA A 194 -36.00 -50.61 -14.45
N LEU A 195 -35.31 -51.73 -14.20
CA LEU A 195 -34.14 -51.76 -13.30
C LEU A 195 -32.97 -50.96 -13.88
N ASP A 196 -32.64 -51.17 -15.15
CA ASP A 196 -31.55 -50.48 -15.86
C ASP A 196 -31.75 -48.97 -15.84
N HIS A 197 -32.98 -48.49 -16.03
CA HIS A 197 -33.28 -47.06 -15.92
C HIS A 197 -32.91 -46.52 -14.53
N GLY A 198 -33.32 -47.20 -13.45
CA GLY A 198 -32.95 -46.80 -12.09
C GLY A 198 -31.44 -46.87 -11.82
N TYR A 199 -30.74 -47.86 -12.38
CA TYR A 199 -29.27 -47.93 -12.28
C TYR A 199 -28.58 -46.79 -13.03
N GLN A 200 -29.01 -46.48 -14.25
CA GLN A 200 -28.46 -45.35 -15.03
C GLN A 200 -28.63 -44.05 -14.28
N LYS A 201 -29.77 -43.84 -13.61
CA LYS A 201 -29.96 -42.66 -12.76
C LYS A 201 -28.94 -42.53 -11.63
N ILE A 202 -28.47 -43.65 -11.07
CA ILE A 202 -27.42 -43.63 -10.04
C ILE A 202 -26.07 -43.28 -10.70
N LEU A 203 -25.78 -43.84 -11.87
CA LEU A 203 -24.55 -43.54 -12.61
C LEU A 203 -24.49 -42.05 -13.01
N ASP A 204 -25.58 -41.47 -13.51
CA ASP A 204 -25.68 -40.05 -13.86
C ASP A 204 -25.43 -39.09 -12.67
N ILE A 205 -25.53 -39.59 -11.42
CA ILE A 205 -25.27 -38.82 -10.20
C ILE A 205 -23.81 -38.96 -9.75
N VAL A 206 -23.17 -40.10 -10.09
CA VAL A 206 -21.82 -40.46 -9.62
C VAL A 206 -20.74 -40.09 -10.65
N GLU A 207 -21.06 -40.09 -11.95
CA GLU A 207 -20.19 -39.66 -13.06
C GLU A 207 -20.21 -38.14 -13.26
#